data_AF-A0A0G1IJ23-F1
#
_entry.id   AF-A0A0G1IJ23-F1
#
_cell.length_a   1.000
_cell.length_b   1.000
_cell.length_c   1.000
_cell.angle_alpha   90.00
_cell.angle_beta   90.00
_cell.angle_gamma   90.00
#
_symmetry.space_group_name_H-M   'P 1'
#
loop_
_entity.id
_entity.type
_entity.pdbx_description
1 polymer ?
#
loop_
_entity_poly.entity_id
_entity_poly.type
_entity_poly.pdbx_seq_one_letter_code
_entity_poly.pdbx_strand_id
1 'polypeptide(L)' 'MPVKDGFTVLSEVKANDQYKTIPVIVTSNLSQKEDIDKAKGLGAADFIIKSDVSLDDLVKKVQNLLAGKPG' A
#
# COMPACT_ATOMS: atom_id res chain seq x y z
N MET A 1 6.62 8.74 10.51
CA MET A 1 6.33 10.17 10.25
C MET A 1 5.79 10.75 11.55
N PRO A 2 6.31 11.88 12.06
CA PRO A 2 6.06 12.29 13.46
C PRO A 2 4.66 12.85 13.73
N VAL A 3 3.85 13.16 12.71
CA VAL A 3 2.54 13.82 12.88
C VAL A 3 1.34 12.88 12.63
N LYS A 4 1.44 11.96 11.67
CA LYS A 4 0.43 10.93 11.40
C LYS A 4 1.10 9.62 10.99
N ASP A 5 0.50 8.51 11.42
CA ASP A 5 0.89 7.16 11.01
C ASP A 5 0.33 6.82 9.61
N GLY A 6 1.02 5.92 8.90
CA GLY A 6 0.67 5.52 7.54
C GLY A 6 -0.71 4.85 7.44
N PHE A 7 -1.16 4.11 8.45
CA PHE A 7 -2.49 3.49 8.45
C PHE A 7 -3.60 4.53 8.53
N THR A 8 -3.40 5.58 9.33
CA THR A 8 -4.36 6.70 9.41
C THR A 8 -4.49 7.40 8.07
N VAL A 9 -3.38 7.67 7.39
CA VAL A 9 -3.38 8.28 6.05
C VAL A 9 -4.10 7.37 5.05
N LEU A 10 -3.82 6.07 5.05
CA LEU A 10 -4.50 5.12 4.16
C LEU A 10 -6.01 5.13 4.38
N SER A 11 -6.46 5.09 5.63
CA SER A 11 -7.88 5.15 5.99
C SER A 11 -8.54 6.44 5.50
N GLU A 12 -7.91 7.59 5.73
CA GLU A 12 -8.41 8.91 5.27
C GLU A 12 -8.51 8.98 3.74
N VAL A 13 -7.51 8.47 3.03
CA VAL A 13 -7.51 8.43 1.56
C VAL A 13 -8.62 7.52 1.04
N LYS A 14 -8.84 6.36 1.67
CA LYS A 14 -9.84 5.37 1.24
C LYS A 14 -11.26 5.76 1.62
N ALA A 15 -11.44 6.59 2.64
CA ALA A 15 -12.73 7.18 3.01
C ALA A 15 -13.13 8.39 2.15
N ASN A 16 -12.18 9.00 1.42
CA ASN A 16 -12.46 10.18 0.60
C ASN A 16 -12.97 9.79 -0.79
N ASP A 17 -14.17 10.24 -1.16
CA ASP A 17 -14.80 9.91 -2.45
C ASP A 17 -13.98 10.30 -3.69
N GLN A 18 -13.17 11.35 -3.59
CA GLN A 18 -12.30 11.79 -4.68
C GLN A 18 -11.08 10.87 -4.86
N TYR A 19 -10.62 10.21 -3.79
CA TYR A 19 -9.35 9.47 -3.77
C TYR A 19 -9.50 7.95 -3.58
N LYS A 20 -10.67 7.47 -3.14
CA LYS A 20 -10.90 6.06 -2.78
C LYS A 20 -10.55 5.07 -3.88
N THR A 21 -10.71 5.47 -5.15
CA THR A 21 -10.43 4.66 -6.34
C THR A 21 -8.94 4.61 -6.71
N ILE A 22 -8.11 5.49 -6.17
CA ILE A 22 -6.68 5.51 -6.44
C ILE A 22 -6.02 4.29 -5.77
N PRO A 23 -5.26 3.45 -6.48
CA PRO A 23 -4.51 2.35 -5.88
C PRO A 23 -3.44 2.89 -4.94
N VAL A 24 -3.37 2.35 -3.72
CA VAL A 24 -2.36 2.74 -2.73
C VAL A 24 -1.52 1.52 -2.37
N ILE A 25 -0.20 1.63 -2.53
CA ILE A 25 0.76 0.63 -2.07
C ILE A 25 1.35 1.12 -0.76
N VAL A 26 1.30 0.29 0.28
CA VAL A 26 1.96 0.58 1.55
C VAL A 26 3.38 0.02 1.51
N THR A 27 4.37 0.81 1.93
CA THR A 27 5.76 0.32 2.06
C THR A 27 6.24 0.52 3.50
N SER A 28 6.73 -0.55 4.13
CA SER A 28 7.16 -0.52 5.53
C SER A 28 8.40 -1.37 5.76
N ASN A 29 9.16 -1.06 6.81
CA ASN A 29 10.16 -1.99 7.33
C ASN A 29 9.53 -3.03 8.28
N LEU A 30 8.25 -2.85 8.62
CA LEU A 30 7.47 -3.81 9.37
C LEU A 30 7.08 -4.97 8.45
N SER A 31 7.37 -6.18 8.90
CA SER A 31 7.09 -7.44 8.20
C SER A 31 6.11 -8.34 8.96
N GLN A 32 5.52 -7.82 10.04
CA GLN A 32 4.55 -8.57 10.83
C GLN A 32 3.27 -8.79 10.03
N LYS A 33 2.71 -9.99 10.16
CA LYS A 33 1.50 -10.39 9.45
C LYS A 33 0.33 -9.48 9.82
N GLU A 34 0.22 -9.03 11.07
CA GLU A 34 -0.86 -8.13 11.49
C GLU A 34 -0.84 -6.79 10.73
N ASP A 35 0.35 -6.25 10.46
CA ASP A 35 0.50 -4.98 9.74
C ASP A 35 0.08 -5.10 8.26
N ILE A 36 0.43 -6.24 7.63
CA ILE A 36 0.04 -6.56 6.25
C ILE A 36 -1.48 -6.73 6.17
N ASP A 37 -2.06 -7.53 7.06
CA ASP A 37 -3.49 -7.81 7.09
C ASP A 37 -4.28 -6.53 7.39
N LYS A 38 -3.79 -5.67 8.29
CA LYS A 38 -4.36 -4.35 8.58
C LYS A 38 -4.33 -3.42 7.36
N ALA A 39 -3.20 -3.32 6.65
CA ALA A 39 -3.11 -2.51 5.44
C ALA A 39 -4.11 -2.97 4.37
N LYS A 40 -4.19 -4.28 4.13
CA LYS A 40 -5.14 -4.86 3.18
C LYS A 40 -6.59 -4.61 3.61
N GLY A 41 -6.90 -4.79 4.89
CA GLY A 41 -8.24 -4.52 5.45
C GLY A 41 -8.66 -3.06 5.30
N LEU A 42 -7.71 -2.12 5.29
CA LEU A 42 -7.95 -0.69 5.05
C LEU A 42 -8.03 -0.32 3.56
N GLY A 43 -7.91 -1.28 2.64
CA GLY A 43 -8.04 -1.06 1.19
C GLY A 43 -6.72 -0.71 0.49
N ALA A 44 -5.57 -1.06 1.06
CA ALA A 44 -4.31 -1.05 0.31
C ALA A 44 -4.38 -2.04 -0.86
N ALA A 45 -3.89 -1.61 -2.02
CA ALA A 45 -3.80 -2.46 -3.20
C ALA A 45 -2.64 -3.47 -3.09
N ASP A 46 -1.56 -3.08 -2.41
CA ASP A 46 -0.43 -3.97 -2.14
C ASP A 46 0.32 -3.51 -0.87
N PHE A 47 1.14 -4.39 -0.31
CA PHE A 47 2.03 -4.12 0.81
C PHE A 47 3.44 -4.63 0.49
N ILE A 48 4.42 -3.75 0.64
CA ILE A 48 5.82 -4.03 0.32
C ILE A 48 6.68 -3.88 1.57
N ILE A 49 7.40 -4.95 1.92
CA ILE A 49 8.44 -4.91 2.94
C ILE A 49 9.70 -4.34 2.28
N LYS A 50 10.19 -3.20 2.79
CA LYS A 50 11.26 -2.42 2.15
C LYS A 50 12.57 -3.18 1.97
N SER A 51 12.88 -4.11 2.88
CA SER A 51 14.10 -4.93 2.82
C SER A 51 14.01 -6.08 1.81
N ASP A 52 12.79 -6.47 1.42
CA ASP A 52 12.55 -7.74 0.73
C ASP A 52 12.11 -7.51 -0.74
N VAL A 53 12.24 -6.29 -1.25
CA VAL A 53 11.85 -5.94 -2.62
C VAL A 53 13.05 -5.40 -3.41
N SER A 54 13.25 -5.93 -4.61
CA SER A 54 14.16 -5.32 -5.58
C SER A 54 13.49 -4.10 -6.23
N LEU A 55 14.29 -3.17 -6.76
CA LEU A 55 13.74 -2.04 -7.52
C LEU A 55 12.98 -2.51 -8.77
N ASP A 56 13.48 -3.55 -9.44
CA ASP A 56 12.82 -4.12 -10.62
C ASP A 56 11.43 -4.69 -10.28
N ASP A 57 11.30 -5.36 -9.14
CA ASP A 57 10.01 -5.91 -8.71
C ASP A 57 9.03 -4.82 -8.27
N LEU A 58 9.54 -3.74 -7.66
CA LEU A 58 8.73 -2.56 -7.36
C LEU A 58 8.18 -1.93 -8.65
N VAL A 59 9.02 -1.76 -9.68
CA VAL A 59 8.61 -1.22 -10.98
C VAL A 59 7.53 -2.10 -11.61
N LYS A 60 7.71 -3.43 -11.62
CA LYS A 60 6.70 -4.37 -12.13
C LYS A 60 5.38 -4.28 -11.38
N LYS A 61 5.40 -4.20 -10.04
CA LYS A 61 4.20 -4.06 -9.22
C LYS A 61 3.42 -2.79 -9.57
N VAL A 62 4.12 -1.66 -9.70
CA VAL A 62 3.51 -0.38 -10.10
C VAL A 62 2.91 -0.49 -11.51
N GLN A 63 3.63 -1.07 -12.47
CA GLN A 63 3.12 -1.28 -13.83
C GLN A 63 1.87 -2.16 -13.86
N ASN A 64 1.83 -3.24 -13.09
CA ASN A 64 0.67 -4.14 -13.01
C ASN A 64 -0.56 -3.41 -12.46
N LEU A 65 -0.39 -2.61 -11.42
CA LEU A 65 -1.47 -1.82 -10.82
C LEU A 65 -2.03 -0.77 -11.79
N LEU A 66 -1.15 -0.06 -12.52
CA LEU A 66 -1.57 0.91 -13.54
C LEU A 66 -2.26 0.25 -14.74
N ALA A 67 -1.87 -0.98 -15.08
CA ALA A 67 -2.49 -1.76 -16.14
C ALA A 67 -3.84 -2.40 -15.74
N GLY A 68 -4.31 -2.18 -14.50
CA GLY A 68 -5.56 -2.76 -13.99
C GLY A 68 -5.50 -4.28 -13.80
N LYS A 69 -4.30 -4.87 -13.78
CA LYS A 69 -4.13 -6.29 -13.48
C LYS A 69 -4.07 -6.45 -11.95
N PRO A 70 -4.93 -7.27 -11.35
CA PRO A 70 -4.81 -7.56 -9.92
C PRO A 70 -3.45 -8.22 -9.65
N GLY A 71 -2.76 -7.72 -8.62
CA GLY A 71 -1.51 -8.27 -8.10
C GLY A 71 -1.74 -9.41 -7.10
#